data_AF-A0A968HFV7-F1
#
_entry.id   AF-A0A968HFV7-F1
#
_cell.length_a   1.000
_cell.length_b   1.000
_cell.length_c   1.000
_cell.angle_alpha   90.00
_cell.angle_beta   90.00
_cell.angle_gamma   90.00
#
_symmetry.space_group_name_H-M   'P 1'
#
loop_
_entity.id
_entity.type
_entity.pdbx_description
1 polymer ?
#
loop_
_entity_poly.entity_id
_entity_poly.type
_entity_poly.pdbx_seq_one_letter_code
_entity_poly.pdbx_strand_id
1 'polypeptide(L)'
;FALISWPKAMTVWNEPVASFIAMDAKTTATPLGILKEEGFAKLIEVFGDKMNLYMHLLTGNRAGSIGEVSALAIIIGGLFLLYKRYITWHIPVSFLATVAVIAYVFGGKDAATGKMVLFAGDPIVHLLSGGMMLGAWFMATDYVTSPSVRNGQILFGIGCGFLTMIIRLKGGFPEGVMFAILIMNCFAPLIDRGFKAKVFGAVKQVKVKEAK
;
A
#
# COMPACT_ATOMS: atom_id res chain seq x y z
N PHE A 1 -9.16 -0.21 15.66
CA PHE A 1 -10.33 -0.16 16.56
C PHE A 1 -11.58 0.24 15.79
N ALA A 2 -11.73 1.50 15.34
CA ALA A 2 -12.94 1.98 14.67
C ALA A 2 -13.41 1.12 13.47
N LEU A 3 -12.48 0.68 12.61
CA LEU A 3 -12.81 -0.19 11.47
C LEU A 3 -13.38 -1.56 11.89
N ILE A 4 -12.97 -2.09 13.05
CA ILE A 4 -13.44 -3.39 13.57
C ILE A 4 -14.79 -3.22 14.27
N SER A 5 -14.96 -2.12 15.00
CA SER A 5 -16.18 -1.84 15.76
C SER A 5 -17.34 -1.34 14.88
N TRP A 6 -17.04 -0.58 13.82
CA TRP A 6 -18.03 -0.02 12.89
C TRP A 6 -17.62 -0.20 11.42
N PRO A 7 -17.49 -1.46 10.93
CA PRO A 7 -17.03 -1.72 9.57
C PRO A 7 -17.94 -1.08 8.53
N LYS A 8 -19.27 -1.21 8.68
CA LYS A 8 -20.25 -0.68 7.73
C LYS A 8 -20.17 0.85 7.57
N ALA A 9 -19.96 1.58 8.68
CA ALA A 9 -19.85 3.04 8.63
C ALA A 9 -18.50 3.50 8.04
N MET A 10 -17.46 2.68 8.14
CA MET A 10 -16.10 2.99 7.67
C MET A 10 -15.83 2.53 6.23
N THR A 11 -16.73 1.75 5.61
CA THR A 11 -16.57 1.26 4.23
C THR A 11 -17.58 1.84 3.24
N VAL A 12 -18.49 2.71 3.69
CA VAL A 12 -19.48 3.38 2.83
C VAL A 12 -18.92 4.72 2.40
N TRP A 13 -18.84 4.92 1.08
CA TRP A 13 -18.35 6.16 0.47
C TRP A 13 -19.43 6.75 -0.43
N ASN A 14 -19.58 8.08 -0.35
CA ASN A 14 -20.48 8.85 -1.20
C ASN A 14 -19.74 9.34 -2.44
N GLU A 15 -20.44 9.56 -3.55
CA GLU A 15 -19.85 10.17 -4.75
C GLU A 15 -19.21 11.54 -4.43
N PRO A 16 -18.02 11.83 -5.01
CA PRO A 16 -17.43 13.15 -4.93
C PRO A 16 -18.18 14.13 -5.86
N VAL A 17 -19.41 14.49 -5.50
CA VAL A 17 -20.15 15.58 -6.14
C VAL A 17 -19.83 16.89 -5.42
N ALA A 18 -19.59 17.95 -6.18
CA ALA A 18 -19.37 19.27 -5.61
C ALA A 18 -20.63 19.67 -4.82
N SER A 19 -20.46 20.08 -3.56
CA SER A 19 -21.53 20.30 -2.56
C SER A 19 -22.66 21.25 -2.98
N PHE A 20 -22.55 21.91 -4.13
CA PHE A 20 -23.49 22.87 -4.69
C PHE A 20 -24.49 22.22 -5.67
N ILE A 21 -24.30 20.96 -6.08
CA ILE A 21 -25.26 20.18 -6.88
C ILE A 21 -25.75 19.05 -5.97
N ALA A 22 -26.69 19.39 -5.09
CA ALA A 22 -27.32 18.44 -4.16
C ALA A 22 -28.27 17.48 -4.92
N MET A 23 -27.70 16.50 -5.61
CA MET A 23 -28.40 15.23 -5.84
C MET A 23 -28.09 14.30 -4.67
N ASP A 24 -29.14 13.65 -4.18
CA ASP A 24 -29.11 12.63 -3.12
C ASP A 24 -27.88 11.72 -3.28
N ALA A 25 -27.07 11.64 -2.22
CA ALA A 25 -25.72 11.09 -2.26
C ALA A 25 -25.76 9.63 -2.73
N LYS A 26 -25.41 9.39 -4.00
CA LYS A 26 -25.25 8.04 -4.52
C LYS A 26 -24.07 7.38 -3.82
N THR A 27 -24.31 6.19 -3.30
CA THR A 27 -23.27 5.36 -2.69
C THR A 27 -22.48 4.70 -3.80
N THR A 28 -21.16 4.95 -3.81
CA THR A 28 -20.29 4.45 -4.89
C THR A 28 -19.18 3.59 -4.30
N ALA A 29 -19.01 2.42 -4.89
CA ALA A 29 -17.95 1.50 -4.52
C ALA A 29 -16.58 2.11 -4.84
N THR A 30 -15.60 1.92 -3.95
CA THR A 30 -14.23 2.34 -4.25
C THR A 30 -13.72 1.55 -5.47
N PRO A 31 -12.78 2.10 -6.26
CA PRO A 31 -12.23 1.38 -7.41
C PRO A 31 -11.64 0.01 -7.05
N LEU A 32 -11.19 -0.17 -5.79
CA LEU A 32 -10.75 -1.48 -5.31
C LEU A 32 -11.90 -2.43 -4.95
N GLY A 33 -13.03 -1.90 -4.47
CA GLY A 33 -14.27 -2.66 -4.29
C GLY A 33 -14.83 -3.17 -5.61
N ILE A 34 -14.94 -2.28 -6.60
CA ILE A 34 -15.40 -2.62 -7.97
C ILE A 34 -14.46 -3.68 -8.59
N LEU A 35 -13.15 -3.51 -8.48
CA LEU A 35 -12.18 -4.47 -8.98
C LEU A 35 -12.34 -5.87 -8.35
N LYS A 36 -12.77 -5.93 -7.09
CA LYS A 36 -12.89 -7.18 -6.33
C LYS A 36 -14.20 -7.90 -6.59
N GLU A 37 -15.31 -7.16 -6.65
CA GLU A 37 -16.67 -7.68 -6.83
C GLU A 37 -17.01 -7.91 -8.31
N GLU A 38 -16.60 -6.99 -9.18
CA GLU A 38 -17.09 -6.90 -10.56
C GLU A 38 -15.98 -7.07 -11.61
N GLY A 39 -14.72 -7.01 -11.19
CA GLY A 39 -13.56 -7.26 -12.05
C GLY A 39 -13.11 -6.06 -12.87
N PHE A 40 -12.03 -6.26 -13.64
CA PHE A 40 -11.32 -5.19 -14.32
C PHE A 40 -12.10 -4.62 -15.53
N ALA A 41 -12.95 -5.42 -16.17
CA ALA A 41 -13.75 -5.00 -17.31
C ALA A 41 -14.78 -3.92 -16.92
N LYS A 42 -15.50 -4.13 -15.81
CA LYS A 42 -16.49 -3.17 -15.31
C LYS A 42 -15.84 -1.91 -14.72
N LEU A 43 -14.60 -2.03 -14.22
CA LEU A 43 -13.80 -0.88 -13.83
C LEU A 43 -13.51 0.05 -15.01
N ILE A 44 -13.23 -0.49 -16.20
CA ILE A 44 -13.01 0.32 -17.40
C ILE A 44 -14.33 0.93 -17.89
N GLU A 45 -15.43 0.18 -17.87
CA GLU A 45 -16.76 0.71 -18.24
C GLU A 45 -17.19 1.89 -17.36
N VAL A 46 -16.97 1.81 -16.04
CA VAL A 46 -17.34 2.88 -15.10
C VAL A 46 -16.52 4.15 -15.32
N PHE A 47 -15.25 4.02 -15.72
CA PHE A 47 -14.33 5.16 -15.91
C PHE A 47 -14.12 5.54 -17.39
N GLY A 48 -14.83 4.89 -18.32
CA GLY A 48 -14.78 5.10 -19.77
C GLY A 48 -13.53 4.54 -20.44
N ASP A 49 -12.34 4.95 -19.98
CA ASP A 49 -11.05 4.58 -20.56
C ASP A 49 -9.99 4.31 -19.48
N LYS A 50 -8.98 3.48 -19.79
CA LYS A 50 -7.80 3.29 -18.92
C LYS A 50 -7.10 4.61 -18.59
N MET A 51 -7.01 5.51 -19.57
CA MET A 51 -6.33 6.79 -19.41
C MET A 51 -7.08 7.70 -18.43
N ASN A 52 -8.41 7.80 -18.59
CA ASN A 52 -9.28 8.52 -17.65
C ASN A 52 -9.22 7.90 -16.25
N LEU A 53 -9.26 6.56 -16.14
CA LEU A 53 -9.11 5.86 -14.85
C LEU A 53 -7.84 6.28 -14.12
N TYR A 54 -6.67 6.31 -14.79
CA TYR A 54 -5.42 6.75 -14.15
C TYR A 54 -5.46 8.23 -13.76
N MET A 55 -6.06 9.09 -14.58
CA MET A 55 -6.20 10.51 -14.27
C MET A 55 -7.10 10.74 -13.05
N HIS A 56 -8.22 10.02 -12.96
CA HIS A 56 -9.12 10.04 -11.79
C HIS A 56 -8.44 9.46 -10.54
N LEU A 57 -7.61 8.43 -10.68
CA LEU A 57 -6.79 7.86 -9.60
C LEU A 57 -5.70 8.83 -9.11
N LEU A 58 -5.12 9.64 -10.01
CA LEU A 58 -4.06 10.60 -9.68
C LEU A 58 -4.60 11.91 -9.09
N THR A 59 -5.66 12.45 -9.69
CA THR A 59 -6.31 13.70 -9.26
C THR A 59 -7.17 13.50 -8.03
N GLY A 60 -7.66 12.28 -7.82
CA GLY A 60 -8.48 11.93 -6.68
C GLY A 60 -9.97 12.20 -6.88
N ASN A 61 -10.44 12.24 -8.11
CA ASN A 61 -11.88 12.34 -8.38
C ASN A 61 -12.51 10.93 -8.41
N ARG A 62 -12.52 10.25 -7.25
CA ARG A 62 -13.08 8.90 -7.03
C ARG A 62 -13.61 8.75 -5.60
N ALA A 63 -14.46 7.75 -5.36
CA ALA A 63 -14.97 7.44 -4.03
C ALA A 63 -13.84 7.01 -3.06
N GLY A 64 -13.75 7.68 -1.92
CA GLY A 64 -12.75 7.47 -0.87
C GLY A 64 -12.47 8.76 -0.09
N SER A 65 -11.63 8.68 0.95
CA SER A 65 -11.25 9.88 1.71
C SER A 65 -10.35 10.80 0.89
N ILE A 66 -10.65 12.11 0.85
CA ILE A 66 -9.87 13.11 0.08
C ILE A 66 -8.36 13.01 0.35
N GLY A 67 -7.98 12.72 1.61
CA GLY A 67 -6.57 12.59 2.02
C GLY A 67 -5.87 11.34 1.48
N GLU A 68 -6.60 10.27 1.18
CA GLU A 68 -6.07 9.05 0.53
C GLU A 68 -6.08 9.18 -0.99
N VAL A 69 -7.10 9.85 -1.50
CA VAL A 69 -7.51 9.74 -2.87
C VAL A 69 -6.66 10.65 -3.79
N SER A 70 -6.08 11.73 -3.25
CA SER A 70 -5.14 12.58 -3.99
C SER A 70 -3.71 12.01 -3.96
N ALA A 71 -3.41 11.08 -4.87
CA ALA A 71 -2.08 10.48 -4.97
C ALA A 71 -0.98 11.52 -5.25
N LEU A 72 -1.29 12.56 -6.03
CA LEU A 72 -0.35 13.67 -6.30
C LEU A 72 0.06 14.41 -5.02
N ALA A 73 -0.90 14.77 -4.17
CA ALA A 73 -0.61 15.46 -2.92
C ALA A 73 0.24 14.57 -1.98
N ILE A 74 -0.06 13.27 -1.93
CA ILE A 74 0.69 12.29 -1.14
C ILE A 74 2.14 12.17 -1.63
N ILE A 75 2.35 12.07 -2.94
CA ILE A 75 3.70 11.96 -3.52
C ILE A 75 4.50 13.24 -3.26
N ILE A 76 3.89 14.42 -3.42
CA ILE A 76 4.54 15.69 -3.12
C ILE A 76 4.94 15.77 -1.64
N GLY A 77 4.03 15.40 -0.73
CA GLY A 77 4.32 15.36 0.71
C GLY A 77 5.40 14.34 1.07
N GLY A 78 5.38 13.15 0.47
CA GLY A 78 6.40 12.12 0.65
C GLY A 78 7.77 12.55 0.14
N LEU A 79 7.82 13.20 -1.03
CA LEU A 79 9.07 13.73 -1.60
C LEU A 79 9.64 14.86 -0.74
N PHE A 80 8.77 15.72 -0.19
CA PHE A 80 9.18 16.78 0.74
C PHE A 80 9.82 16.21 2.01
N LEU A 81 9.25 15.15 2.60
CA LEU A 81 9.81 14.48 3.77
C LEU A 81 11.16 13.79 3.46
N LEU A 82 11.29 13.20 2.27
CA LEU A 82 12.53 12.60 1.81
C LEU A 82 13.62 13.65 1.59
N TYR A 83 13.27 14.80 0.99
CA TYR A 83 14.18 15.94 0.82
C TYR A 83 14.71 16.47 2.15
N LYS A 84 13.82 16.62 3.13
CA LYS A 84 14.18 17.03 4.49
C LYS A 84 14.91 15.94 5.29
N ARG A 85 15.08 14.73 4.73
CA ARG A 85 15.66 13.55 5.39
C ARG A 85 14.94 13.15 6.68
N TYR A 86 13.65 13.51 6.78
CA TYR A 86 12.78 13.03 7.85
C TYR A 86 12.27 11.62 7.60
N ILE A 87 12.49 11.01 6.44
CA ILE A 87 12.21 9.59 6.21
C ILE A 87 13.34 8.98 5.38
N THR A 88 13.53 7.66 5.50
CA THR A 88 14.43 6.94 4.61
C THR A 88 13.66 6.33 3.44
N TRP A 89 14.31 6.19 2.29
CA TRP A 89 13.67 5.65 1.09
C TRP A 89 13.52 4.12 1.11
N HIS A 90 14.23 3.41 2.00
CA HIS A 90 14.27 1.95 2.04
C HIS A 90 12.89 1.33 2.28
N ILE A 91 12.13 1.84 3.26
CA ILE A 91 10.79 1.33 3.61
C ILE A 91 9.76 1.62 2.50
N PRO A 92 9.52 2.88 2.08
CA PRO A 92 8.47 3.18 1.09
C PRO A 92 8.75 2.52 -0.26
N VAL A 93 10.01 2.50 -0.72
CA VAL A 93 10.36 1.90 -2.01
C VAL A 93 10.23 0.38 -1.97
N SER A 94 10.74 -0.29 -0.92
CA SER A 94 10.61 -1.75 -0.81
C SER A 94 9.15 -2.20 -0.66
N PHE A 95 8.34 -1.42 0.05
CA PHE A 95 6.91 -1.67 0.20
C PHE A 95 6.17 -1.55 -1.14
N LEU A 96 6.32 -0.42 -1.84
CA LEU A 96 5.69 -0.19 -3.15
C LEU A 96 6.18 -1.18 -4.21
N ALA A 97 7.47 -1.48 -4.25
CA ALA A 97 8.04 -2.45 -5.20
C ALA A 97 7.48 -3.85 -4.98
N THR A 98 7.40 -4.29 -3.72
CA THR A 98 6.86 -5.62 -3.40
C THR A 98 5.39 -5.73 -3.80
N VAL A 99 4.59 -4.69 -3.53
CA VAL A 99 3.20 -4.68 -3.97
C VAL A 99 3.09 -4.65 -5.49
N ALA A 100 3.89 -3.85 -6.19
CA ALA A 100 3.87 -3.79 -7.65
C ALA A 100 4.18 -5.17 -8.26
N VAL A 101 5.19 -5.87 -7.74
CA VAL A 101 5.56 -7.22 -8.20
C VAL A 101 4.44 -8.22 -7.93
N ILE A 102 3.88 -8.24 -6.71
CA ILE A 102 2.83 -9.20 -6.37
C ILE A 102 1.52 -8.87 -7.10
N ALA A 103 1.20 -7.60 -7.29
CA ALA A 103 0.02 -7.17 -8.06
C ALA A 103 0.18 -7.51 -9.55
N TYR A 104 1.37 -7.40 -10.11
CA TYR A 104 1.62 -7.83 -11.47
C TYR A 104 1.46 -9.35 -11.61
N VAL A 105 2.06 -10.13 -10.71
CA VAL A 105 2.05 -11.60 -10.77
C VAL A 105 0.68 -12.19 -10.42
N PHE A 106 -0.03 -11.65 -9.41
CA PHE A 106 -1.25 -12.26 -8.86
C PHE A 106 -2.51 -11.39 -8.98
N GLY A 107 -2.42 -10.18 -9.54
CA GLY A 107 -3.53 -9.24 -9.64
C GLY A 107 -4.42 -9.44 -10.87
N GLY A 108 -4.07 -10.33 -11.79
CA GLY A 108 -4.94 -10.67 -12.91
C GLY A 108 -6.11 -11.52 -12.42
N LYS A 109 -7.34 -11.09 -12.70
CA LYS A 109 -8.53 -11.93 -12.58
C LYS A 109 -9.17 -12.03 -13.96
N ASP A 110 -9.39 -13.25 -14.43
CA ASP A 110 -10.08 -13.47 -15.70
C ASP A 110 -11.54 -13.08 -15.55
N ALA A 111 -12.03 -12.18 -16.40
CA ALA A 111 -13.40 -11.69 -16.36
C ALA A 111 -14.43 -12.78 -16.72
N ALA A 112 -14.00 -13.85 -17.42
CA ALA A 112 -14.88 -14.93 -17.86
C ALA A 112 -14.99 -16.12 -16.88
N THR A 113 -14.06 -16.29 -15.94
CA THR A 113 -14.00 -17.49 -15.08
C THR A 113 -13.82 -17.16 -13.59
N GLY A 114 -13.56 -15.89 -13.24
CA GLY A 114 -13.28 -15.49 -11.85
C GLY A 114 -11.98 -16.09 -11.28
N LYS A 115 -11.19 -16.78 -12.11
CA LYS A 115 -9.92 -17.39 -11.73
C LYS A 115 -8.79 -16.35 -11.77
N MET A 116 -7.85 -16.50 -10.84
CA MET A 116 -6.60 -15.74 -10.82
C MET A 116 -5.79 -16.07 -12.08
N VAL A 117 -5.57 -15.08 -12.93
CA VAL A 117 -4.67 -15.14 -14.08
C VAL A 117 -3.34 -14.58 -13.64
N LEU A 118 -2.31 -15.42 -13.70
CA LEU A 118 -0.96 -14.99 -13.40
C LEU A 118 -0.51 -13.98 -14.47
N PHE A 119 0.13 -12.87 -14.08
CA PHE A 119 0.70 -11.82 -14.96
C PHE A 119 -0.27 -10.86 -15.68
N ALA A 120 -1.57 -10.88 -15.39
CA ALA A 120 -2.56 -10.00 -16.05
C ALA A 120 -3.06 -8.84 -15.17
N GLY A 121 -2.45 -8.60 -14.01
CA GLY A 121 -2.86 -7.53 -13.10
C GLY A 121 -2.34 -6.17 -13.55
N ASP A 122 -3.13 -5.11 -13.33
CA ASP A 122 -2.71 -3.72 -13.52
C ASP A 122 -2.11 -3.18 -12.19
N PRO A 123 -0.77 -3.25 -11.98
CA PRO A 123 -0.16 -2.89 -10.71
C PRO A 123 -0.37 -1.42 -10.35
N ILE A 124 -0.54 -0.57 -11.35
CA ILE A 124 -0.79 0.87 -11.20
C ILE A 124 -2.12 1.12 -10.50
N VAL A 125 -3.17 0.37 -10.84
CA VAL A 125 -4.48 0.50 -10.19
C VAL A 125 -4.38 0.03 -8.74
N HIS A 126 -3.67 -1.06 -8.45
CA HIS A 126 -3.46 -1.51 -7.08
C HIS A 126 -2.58 -0.55 -6.26
N LEU A 127 -1.58 0.10 -6.87
CA LEU A 127 -0.70 1.07 -6.21
C LEU A 127 -1.42 2.38 -5.88
N LEU A 128 -2.17 2.91 -6.85
CA LEU A 128 -2.87 4.18 -6.74
C LEU A 128 -4.24 4.06 -6.06
N SER A 129 -4.74 2.84 -5.84
CA SER A 129 -6.02 2.59 -5.21
C SER A 129 -5.91 1.94 -3.83
N GLY A 130 -6.82 2.30 -2.94
CA GLY A 130 -6.72 2.08 -1.50
C GLY A 130 -5.58 2.89 -0.88
N GLY A 131 -5.60 3.11 0.44
CA GLY A 131 -4.64 3.92 1.19
C GLY A 131 -3.18 3.46 1.20
N MET A 132 -2.71 2.77 0.15
CA MET A 132 -1.34 2.27 -0.02
C MET A 132 -0.32 3.39 -0.12
N MET A 133 -0.56 4.41 -0.96
CA MET A 133 0.38 5.52 -1.09
C MET A 133 0.51 6.25 0.24
N LEU A 134 -0.63 6.53 0.90
CA LEU A 134 -0.63 7.14 2.22
C LEU A 134 0.08 6.25 3.25
N GLY A 135 -0.23 4.96 3.25
CA GLY A 135 0.40 3.98 4.14
C GLY A 135 1.90 3.85 3.92
N ALA A 136 2.37 3.90 2.67
CA ALA A 136 3.78 3.75 2.33
C ALA A 136 4.62 4.95 2.74
N TRP A 137 4.11 6.16 2.48
CA TRP A 137 4.88 7.39 2.69
C TRP A 137 4.73 8.00 4.09
N PHE A 138 3.60 7.77 4.77
CA PHE A 138 3.30 8.44 6.04
C PHE A 138 3.10 7.51 7.23
N MET A 139 2.62 6.27 7.03
CA MET A 139 2.38 5.34 8.15
C MET A 139 3.54 4.36 8.36
N ALA A 140 4.03 3.72 7.29
CA ALA A 140 5.08 2.71 7.37
C ALA A 140 6.46 3.31 7.72
N THR A 141 6.63 4.62 7.59
CA THR A 141 7.88 5.34 7.89
C THR A 141 7.92 5.90 9.32
N ASP A 142 7.02 5.47 10.21
CA ASP A 142 7.04 5.90 11.61
C ASP A 142 8.28 5.37 12.37
N TYR A 143 9.08 6.28 12.93
CA TYR A 143 10.37 5.98 13.57
C TYR A 143 10.28 5.11 14.81
N VAL A 144 9.17 5.18 15.53
CA VAL A 144 9.03 4.47 16.82
C VAL A 144 8.72 2.99 16.59
N THR A 145 8.01 2.69 15.50
CA THR A 145 7.50 1.35 15.21
C THR A 145 8.29 0.62 14.12
N SER A 146 9.14 1.33 13.37
CA SER A 146 9.99 0.76 12.32
C SER A 146 11.32 0.21 12.85
N PRO A 147 11.92 -0.81 12.20
CA PRO A 147 13.28 -1.26 12.49
C PRO A 147 14.33 -0.15 12.31
N SER A 148 15.35 -0.16 13.16
CA SER A 148 16.43 0.85 13.14
C SER A 148 17.50 0.57 12.07
N VAL A 149 17.67 -0.68 11.65
CA VAL A 149 18.72 -1.09 10.71
C VAL A 149 18.23 -1.02 9.26
N ARG A 150 19.06 -0.47 8.34
CA ARG A 150 18.72 -0.31 6.90
C ARG A 150 18.28 -1.63 6.24
N ASN A 151 18.96 -2.74 6.52
CA ASN A 151 18.59 -4.04 5.97
C ASN A 151 17.26 -4.55 6.57
N GLY A 152 17.02 -4.27 7.86
CA GLY A 152 15.76 -4.57 8.52
C GLY A 152 14.59 -3.75 7.98
N GLN A 153 14.83 -2.49 7.61
CA GLN A 153 13.85 -1.60 6.97
C GLN A 153 13.38 -2.14 5.61
N ILE A 154 14.29 -2.70 4.82
CA ILE A 154 13.94 -3.34 3.53
C ILE A 154 13.09 -4.58 3.77
N LEU A 155 13.49 -5.46 4.71
CA LEU A 155 12.71 -6.65 5.04
C LEU A 155 11.32 -6.30 5.57
N PHE A 156 11.24 -5.25 6.39
CA PHE A 156 9.99 -4.73 6.91
C PHE A 156 9.06 -4.24 5.79
N GLY A 157 9.56 -3.42 4.87
CA GLY A 157 8.76 -2.96 3.73
C GLY A 157 8.31 -4.10 2.82
N ILE A 158 9.17 -5.10 2.56
CA ILE A 158 8.78 -6.32 1.83
C ILE A 158 7.66 -7.07 2.56
N GLY A 159 7.79 -7.26 3.87
CA GLY A 159 6.77 -7.94 4.68
C GLY A 159 5.43 -7.21 4.64
N CYS A 160 5.44 -5.88 4.82
CA CYS A 160 4.24 -5.04 4.70
C CYS A 160 3.57 -5.22 3.33
N GLY A 161 4.36 -5.22 2.25
CA GLY A 161 3.89 -5.36 0.87
C GLY A 161 3.21 -6.69 0.62
N PHE A 162 3.87 -7.74 1.06
CA PHE A 162 3.39 -9.11 0.93
C PHE A 162 2.10 -9.33 1.71
N LEU A 163 2.06 -8.95 2.99
CA LEU A 163 0.87 -9.04 3.84
C LEU A 163 -0.30 -8.25 3.27
N THR A 164 -0.05 -7.02 2.80
CA THR A 164 -1.09 -6.17 2.20
C THR A 164 -1.74 -6.86 1.00
N MET A 165 -0.93 -7.46 0.12
CA MET A 165 -1.46 -8.13 -1.06
C MET A 165 -2.19 -9.43 -0.77
N ILE A 166 -1.74 -10.21 0.21
CA ILE A 166 -2.49 -11.39 0.68
C ILE A 166 -3.87 -10.97 1.18
N ILE A 167 -3.94 -9.92 2.01
CA ILE A 167 -5.21 -9.44 2.57
C ILE A 167 -6.12 -8.90 1.46
N ARG A 168 -5.56 -8.20 0.46
CA ARG A 168 -6.34 -7.68 -0.68
C ARG A 168 -6.90 -8.77 -1.59
N LEU A 169 -6.10 -9.79 -1.88
CA LEU A 169 -6.49 -10.85 -2.82
C LEU A 169 -7.39 -11.91 -2.19
N LYS A 170 -7.12 -12.29 -0.93
CA LYS A 170 -7.83 -13.38 -0.23
C LYS A 170 -8.67 -12.93 0.96
N GLY A 171 -8.42 -11.74 1.52
CA GLY A 171 -9.16 -11.24 2.68
C GLY A 171 -10.51 -10.63 2.30
N GLY A 172 -11.39 -10.42 3.28
CA GLY A 172 -12.71 -9.79 3.08
C GLY A 172 -12.66 -8.29 2.84
N PHE A 173 -11.62 -7.60 3.33
CA PHE A 173 -11.50 -6.15 3.24
C PHE A 173 -10.83 -5.69 1.94
N PRO A 174 -11.35 -4.64 1.27
CA PRO A 174 -10.66 -4.02 0.14
C PRO A 174 -9.37 -3.31 0.60
N GLU A 175 -9.32 -2.80 1.82
CA GLU A 175 -8.14 -2.13 2.38
C GLU A 175 -7.40 -3.01 3.39
N GLY A 176 -6.20 -3.48 3.00
CA GLY A 176 -5.35 -4.35 3.83
C GLY A 176 -4.12 -3.66 4.44
N VAL A 177 -3.87 -2.39 4.09
CA VAL A 177 -2.60 -1.69 4.39
C VAL A 177 -2.41 -1.49 5.89
N MET A 178 -3.42 -0.97 6.59
CA MET A 178 -3.33 -0.70 8.02
C MET A 178 -3.08 -1.98 8.84
N PHE A 179 -3.72 -3.09 8.46
CA PHE A 179 -3.55 -4.37 9.13
C PHE A 179 -2.15 -4.94 8.88
N ALA A 180 -1.65 -4.85 7.65
CA ALA A 180 -0.30 -5.30 7.32
C ALA A 180 0.77 -4.53 8.09
N ILE A 181 0.64 -3.20 8.20
CA ILE A 181 1.58 -2.36 8.97
C ILE A 181 1.52 -2.73 10.46
N LEU A 182 0.33 -2.85 11.05
CA LEU A 182 0.19 -3.22 12.46
C LEU A 182 0.81 -4.59 12.77
N ILE A 183 0.60 -5.57 11.90
CA ILE A 183 1.20 -6.90 12.05
C ILE A 183 2.73 -6.80 11.98
N MET A 184 3.26 -6.08 10.98
CA MET A 184 4.71 -5.94 10.82
C MET A 184 5.37 -5.12 11.94
N ASN A 185 4.67 -4.15 12.52
CA ASN A 185 5.15 -3.42 13.70
C ASN A 185 5.40 -4.37 14.88
N CYS A 186 4.59 -5.42 15.05
CA CYS A 186 4.84 -6.47 16.05
C CYS A 186 6.10 -7.29 15.74
N PHE A 187 6.45 -7.44 14.46
CA PHE A 187 7.66 -8.13 14.03
C PHE A 187 8.90 -7.24 13.99
N ALA A 188 8.77 -5.91 14.05
CA ALA A 188 9.91 -4.98 14.02
C ALA A 188 10.98 -5.27 15.09
N PRO A 189 10.65 -5.55 16.37
CA PRO A 189 11.64 -5.92 17.38
C PRO A 189 12.35 -7.25 17.09
N LEU A 190 11.66 -8.21 16.44
CA LEU A 190 12.26 -9.49 16.03
C LEU A 190 13.24 -9.29 14.88
N ILE A 191 12.89 -8.41 13.93
CA ILE A 191 13.78 -8.02 12.83
C ILE A 191 15.03 -7.34 13.39
N ASP A 192 14.89 -6.37 14.31
CA ASP A 192 16.05 -5.69 14.90
C ASP A 192 16.94 -6.63 15.75
N ARG A 193 16.37 -7.67 16.37
CA ARG A 193 17.17 -8.73 17.04
C ARG A 193 17.95 -9.59 16.03
N GLY A 194 17.35 -9.89 14.87
CA GLY A 194 17.99 -10.66 13.81
C GLY A 194 19.07 -9.88 13.06
N PHE A 195 18.84 -8.60 12.81
CA PHE A 195 19.79 -7.68 12.18
C PHE A 195 20.52 -6.88 13.25
N LYS A 196 21.63 -7.44 13.79
CA LYS A 196 22.47 -6.71 14.74
C LYS A 196 22.94 -5.38 14.13
N ALA A 197 22.58 -4.27 14.76
CA ALA A 197 23.24 -3.00 14.51
C ALA A 197 24.74 -3.17 14.81
N LYS A 198 25.61 -2.66 13.92
CA LYS A 198 27.05 -2.62 14.19
C LYS A 198 27.25 -1.84 15.48
N VAL A 199 27.66 -2.53 16.55
CA VAL A 199 27.93 -1.88 17.83
C VAL A 199 29.04 -0.86 17.61
N PHE A 200 28.79 0.39 17.96
CA PHE A 200 29.78 1.46 17.86
C PHE A 200 30.96 1.09 18.78
N GLY A 201 32.17 1.01 18.23
CA GLY A 201 33.37 0.55 18.96
C GLY A 201 33.74 -0.92 18.80
N ALA A 202 33.00 -1.72 18.03
CA ALA A 202 33.40 -3.10 17.73
C ALA A 202 34.66 -3.13 16.84
N VAL A 203 35.81 -3.46 17.42
CA VAL A 203 37.05 -3.74 16.69
C VAL A 203 36.80 -4.94 15.77
N LYS A 204 37.02 -4.76 14.47
CA LYS A 204 36.90 -5.83 13.48
C LYS A 204 37.96 -6.88 13.81
N GLN A 205 37.58 -7.99 14.45
CA GLN A 205 38.52 -9.08 14.68
C GLN A 205 38.99 -9.59 13.31
N VAL A 206 40.26 -9.33 13.02
CA VAL A 206 40.94 -9.88 11.86
C VAL A 206 41.02 -11.38 12.13
N LYS A 207 40.21 -12.17 11.42
CA LYS A 207 40.36 -13.62 11.41
C LYS A 207 41.75 -13.92 10.86
N VAL A 208 42.68 -14.27 11.75
CA VAL A 208 43.97 -14.84 11.36
C VAL A 208 43.62 -16.15 10.67
N LYS A 209 43.85 -16.23 9.36
CA LYS A 209 43.78 -17.49 8.62
C LYS A 209 44.92 -18.35 9.16
N GLU A 210 44.59 -19.39 9.91
CA GLU A 210 45.55 -20.47 10.16
C GLU A 210 45.92 -21.07 8.80
N ALA A 211 47.19 -20.89 8.42
CA ALA A 211 47.77 -21.54 7.26
C ALA A 211 47.89 -23.03 7.58
N LYS A 212 47.14 -23.86 6.84
CA LYS A 212 47.40 -25.30 6.74
C LYS A 212 48.46 -25.56 5.68
#